data_AF-A0A7S3BRX8-F1
#
_entry.id   AF-A0A7S3BRX8-F1
#
_cell.length_a   1.000
_cell.length_b   1.000
_cell.length_c   1.000
_cell.angle_alpha   90.00
_cell.angle_beta   90.00
_cell.angle_gamma   90.00
#
_symmetry.space_group_name_H-M   'P 1'
#
loop_
_entity.id
_entity.type
_entity.pdbx_description
1 polymer ?
#
loop_
_entity_poly.entity_id
_entity_poly.type
_entity_poly.pdbx_seq_one_letter_code
_entity_poly.pdbx_strand_id
1 'polypeptide(L)'
;AAVEAHVRDELGGTWGTVRRASVRTTDCAVEDVRCLRPWLRELMRTRICPMLAAAFPRLADGSTLGERGERVRIHDAFIVRYACDDGSLSLPEHSDTSLLSVTLALNSACADFEGGGTWFEALGEAGSNEGRVVDAAVGHAVAFAGPLRHAGFPVTRGTRIILVLFLYAEGFSYGDLLADYQMSHGYNAARSLARAPDAAECAGGGEDCQKTRPSGDAEGGF
;
A
#
# COMPACT_ATOMS: atom_id res chain seq x y z
N ALA A 1 7.73 -16.47 -11.83
CA ALA A 1 7.93 -17.94 -11.72
C ALA A 1 7.48 -18.49 -10.36
N ALA A 2 8.12 -18.13 -9.23
CA ALA A 2 7.73 -18.66 -7.91
C ALA A 2 6.31 -18.27 -7.48
N VAL A 3 5.93 -17.00 -7.68
CA VAL A 3 4.57 -16.50 -7.36
C VAL A 3 3.53 -17.17 -8.26
N GLU A 4 3.77 -17.22 -9.58
CA GLU A 4 2.89 -17.93 -10.52
C GLU A 4 2.68 -19.40 -10.15
N ALA A 5 3.73 -20.08 -9.69
CA ALA A 5 3.62 -21.45 -9.21
C ALA A 5 2.73 -21.53 -7.96
N HIS A 6 2.93 -20.64 -6.99
CA HIS A 6 2.08 -20.56 -5.80
C HIS A 6 0.62 -20.26 -6.15
N VAL A 7 0.35 -19.30 -7.04
CA VAL A 7 -1.00 -18.97 -7.50
C VAL A 7 -1.68 -20.17 -8.15
N ARG A 8 -0.97 -20.89 -9.02
CA ARG A 8 -1.48 -22.11 -9.65
C ARG A 8 -1.76 -23.22 -8.64
N ASP A 9 -0.81 -23.50 -7.78
CA ASP A 9 -0.81 -24.71 -6.96
C ASP A 9 -1.64 -24.55 -5.68
N GLU A 10 -1.72 -23.34 -5.12
CA GLU A 10 -2.37 -23.06 -3.81
C GLU A 10 -3.61 -22.16 -3.93
N LEU A 11 -3.73 -21.33 -4.99
CA LEU A 11 -4.86 -20.40 -5.20
C LEU A 11 -5.75 -20.79 -6.39
N GLY A 12 -5.62 -22.02 -6.88
CA GLY A 12 -6.45 -22.53 -7.98
C GLY A 12 -6.23 -21.82 -9.32
N GLY A 13 -5.05 -21.21 -9.52
CA GLY A 13 -4.68 -20.54 -10.77
C GLY A 13 -5.27 -19.14 -10.96
N THR A 14 -5.95 -18.60 -9.95
CA THR A 14 -6.56 -17.27 -10.03
C THR A 14 -5.92 -16.34 -9.00
N TRP A 15 -5.52 -15.16 -9.45
CA TRP A 15 -5.13 -14.11 -8.52
C TRP A 15 -6.36 -13.54 -7.83
N GLY A 16 -6.34 -13.45 -6.50
CA GLY A 16 -7.47 -12.95 -5.71
C GLY A 16 -7.10 -11.76 -4.85
N THR A 17 -8.12 -11.10 -4.28
CA THR A 17 -7.91 -10.20 -3.14
C THR A 17 -7.81 -11.05 -1.89
N VAL A 18 -6.60 -11.39 -1.49
CA VAL A 18 -6.38 -12.34 -0.39
C VAL A 18 -6.41 -11.63 0.97
N ARG A 19 -6.23 -10.31 1.01
CA ARG A 19 -5.98 -9.57 2.25
C ARG A 19 -7.10 -8.59 2.62
N ARG A 20 -7.42 -8.55 3.92
CA ARG A 20 -8.33 -7.55 4.51
C ARG A 20 -7.58 -6.22 4.59
N ALA A 21 -7.65 -5.46 3.52
CA ALA A 21 -7.14 -4.10 3.44
C ALA A 21 -8.28 -3.09 3.28
N SER A 22 -8.04 -1.85 3.69
CA SER A 22 -8.96 -0.73 3.44
C SER A 22 -9.17 -0.48 1.95
N VAL A 23 -8.16 -0.79 1.13
CA VAL A 23 -8.21 -0.74 -0.33
C VAL A 23 -7.76 -2.10 -0.87
N ARG A 24 -8.56 -2.67 -1.77
CA ARG A 24 -8.38 -4.05 -2.25
C ARG A 24 -7.49 -4.09 -3.49
N THR A 25 -6.44 -4.90 -3.43
CA THR A 25 -5.55 -5.23 -4.55
C THR A 25 -5.69 -6.69 -4.94
N THR A 26 -5.29 -7.01 -6.17
CA THR A 26 -5.06 -8.38 -6.63
C THR A 26 -3.62 -8.74 -6.32
N ASP A 27 -3.39 -9.58 -5.29
CA ASP A 27 -2.05 -9.73 -4.72
C ASP A 27 -1.78 -11.08 -4.07
N CYS A 28 -0.51 -11.31 -3.75
CA CYS A 28 -0.03 -12.44 -2.97
C CYS A 28 0.98 -11.95 -1.92
N ALA A 29 0.81 -12.34 -0.66
CA ALA A 29 1.77 -12.01 0.37
C ALA A 29 3.08 -12.77 0.13
N VAL A 30 4.22 -12.10 0.29
CA VAL A 30 5.53 -12.73 0.16
C VAL A 30 5.74 -13.80 1.23
N GLU A 31 5.08 -13.65 2.38
CA GLU A 31 5.13 -14.63 3.46
C GLU A 31 4.52 -15.99 3.05
N ASP A 32 3.46 -15.99 2.24
CA ASP A 32 2.79 -17.22 1.80
C ASP A 32 3.66 -18.01 0.81
N VAL A 33 4.47 -17.32 0.02
CA VAL A 33 5.46 -17.93 -0.88
C VAL A 33 6.78 -18.18 -0.13
N ARG A 34 6.80 -19.25 0.68
CA ARG A 34 7.92 -19.58 1.62
C ARG A 34 9.34 -19.45 1.04
N CYS A 35 9.55 -19.80 -0.22
CA CYS A 35 10.87 -19.70 -0.86
C CYS A 35 11.36 -18.25 -1.07
N LEU A 36 10.46 -17.26 -1.05
CA LEU A 36 10.80 -15.85 -1.18
C LEU A 36 11.25 -15.20 0.14
N ARG A 37 10.99 -15.81 1.30
CA ARG A 37 11.35 -15.21 2.61
C ARG A 37 12.85 -14.95 2.76
N PRO A 38 13.77 -15.88 2.42
CA PRO A 38 15.21 -15.61 2.47
C PRO A 38 15.64 -14.52 1.48
N TRP A 39 15.04 -14.50 0.29
CA TRP A 39 15.30 -13.49 -0.73
C TRP A 39 14.90 -12.08 -0.25
N LEU A 40 13.71 -11.93 0.34
CA LEU A 40 13.24 -10.66 0.87
C LEU A 40 14.15 -10.15 1.99
N ARG A 41 14.58 -11.03 2.91
CA ARG A 41 15.54 -10.65 3.96
C ARG A 41 16.84 -10.11 3.39
N GLU A 42 17.38 -10.75 2.35
CA GLU A 42 18.62 -10.30 1.73
C GLU A 42 18.43 -8.98 0.96
N LEU A 43 17.32 -8.83 0.24
CA LEU A 43 16.95 -7.60 -0.43
C LEU A 43 16.85 -6.43 0.56
N MET A 44 16.17 -6.63 1.69
CA MET A 44 16.07 -5.62 2.75
C MET A 44 17.43 -5.24 3.30
N ARG A 45 18.21 -6.23 3.73
CA ARG A 45 19.51 -6.03 4.38
C ARG A 45 20.52 -5.34 3.47
N THR A 46 20.53 -5.67 2.18
CA THR A 46 21.61 -5.24 1.27
C THR A 46 21.26 -4.08 0.36
N ARG A 47 19.97 -3.78 0.16
CA ARG A 47 19.52 -2.75 -0.79
C ARG A 47 18.53 -1.79 -0.14
N ILE A 48 17.39 -2.28 0.35
CA ILE A 48 16.29 -1.40 0.78
C ILE A 48 16.65 -0.63 2.06
N CYS A 49 17.09 -1.28 3.13
CA CYS A 49 17.41 -0.58 4.39
C CYS A 49 18.50 0.49 4.22
N PRO A 50 19.65 0.21 3.55
CA PRO A 50 20.66 1.23 3.30
C PRO A 50 20.15 2.38 2.42
N MET A 51 19.38 2.07 1.38
CA MET A 51 18.77 3.10 0.50
C MET A 51 17.83 4.01 1.30
N LEU A 52 16.98 3.45 2.16
CA LEU A 52 16.05 4.24 2.98
C LEU A 52 16.79 5.11 4.01
N ALA A 53 17.82 4.59 4.67
CA ALA A 53 18.62 5.37 5.61
C ALA A 53 19.31 6.57 4.91
N ALA A 54 19.77 6.40 3.67
CA ALA A 54 20.35 7.47 2.89
C ALA A 54 19.30 8.49 2.38
N ALA A 55 18.13 8.02 1.95
CA ALA A 55 17.06 8.87 1.43
C ALA A 55 16.32 9.65 2.53
N PHE A 56 16.22 9.06 3.74
CA PHE A 56 15.53 9.63 4.89
C PHE A 56 16.49 9.71 6.11
N PRO A 57 17.51 10.59 6.06
CA PRO A 57 18.55 10.65 7.10
C PRO A 57 18.01 11.14 8.46
N ARG A 58 16.85 11.79 8.46
CA ARG A 58 16.14 12.22 9.67
C ARG A 58 14.64 12.00 9.48
N LEU A 59 14.02 11.43 10.50
CA LEU A 59 12.59 11.16 10.54
C LEU A 59 11.84 12.31 11.24
N ALA A 60 10.50 12.28 11.15
CA ALA A 60 9.64 13.33 11.70
C ALA A 60 9.74 13.47 13.23
N ASP A 61 10.03 12.38 13.95
CA ASP A 61 10.28 12.39 15.41
C ASP A 61 11.71 12.87 15.77
N GLY A 62 12.48 13.34 14.79
CA GLY A 62 13.85 13.80 14.96
C GLY A 62 14.89 12.66 15.03
N SER A 63 14.46 11.40 15.07
CA SER A 63 15.35 10.23 15.09
C SER A 63 15.83 9.84 13.68
N THR A 64 16.61 8.76 13.57
CA THR A 64 17.14 8.23 12.28
C THR A 64 16.77 6.76 12.10
N LEU A 65 16.84 6.21 10.88
CA LEU A 65 16.61 4.77 10.67
C LEU A 65 17.77 3.86 11.16
N GLY A 66 18.81 4.44 11.75
CA GLY A 66 20.13 3.83 11.92
C GLY A 66 21.03 4.10 10.71
N GLU A 67 22.34 3.87 10.84
CA GLU A 67 23.32 4.16 9.78
C GLU A 67 23.04 3.39 8.48
N ARG A 68 22.50 2.17 8.58
CA ARG A 68 22.17 1.31 7.44
C ARG A 68 20.72 0.86 7.43
N GLY A 69 19.85 1.54 8.18
CA GLY A 69 18.43 1.22 8.28
C GLY A 69 18.14 0.05 9.22
N GLU A 70 18.95 -0.13 10.27
CA GLU A 70 18.84 -1.22 11.25
C GLU A 70 17.51 -1.20 12.01
N ARG A 71 16.84 -0.04 12.08
CA ARG A 71 15.52 0.12 12.71
C ARG A 71 14.36 -0.19 11.77
N VAL A 72 14.60 -0.39 10.48
CA VAL A 72 13.52 -0.69 9.52
C VAL A 72 12.96 -2.08 9.78
N ARG A 73 11.64 -2.18 9.92
CA ARG A 73 10.90 -3.43 10.08
C ARG A 73 9.83 -3.53 9.01
N ILE A 74 9.63 -4.73 8.48
CA ILE A 74 8.55 -5.02 7.54
C ILE A 74 7.27 -5.17 8.35
N HIS A 75 6.27 -4.36 8.05
CA HIS A 75 4.91 -4.56 8.50
C HIS A 75 4.17 -5.55 7.60
N ASP A 76 4.26 -5.31 6.29
CA ASP A 76 3.65 -6.15 5.27
C ASP A 76 4.51 -6.12 4.00
N ALA A 77 4.56 -7.23 3.28
CA ALA A 77 5.32 -7.38 2.05
C ALA A 77 4.58 -8.29 1.08
N PHE A 78 4.32 -7.78 -0.11
CA PHE A 78 3.40 -8.43 -1.04
C PHE A 78 3.61 -8.05 -2.48
N ILE A 79 3.20 -8.94 -3.36
CA ILE A 79 3.34 -8.77 -4.80
C ILE A 79 1.97 -8.49 -5.37
N VAL A 80 1.82 -7.32 -5.99
CA VAL A 80 0.59 -6.87 -6.62
C VAL A 80 0.68 -7.12 -8.12
N ARG A 81 -0.43 -7.60 -8.68
CA ARG A 81 -0.63 -7.73 -10.13
C ARG A 81 -1.73 -6.76 -10.56
N TYR A 82 -1.37 -5.84 -11.44
CA TYR A 82 -2.32 -5.04 -12.20
C TYR A 82 -2.38 -5.59 -13.61
N ALA A 83 -3.57 -5.80 -14.15
CA ALA A 83 -3.72 -6.34 -15.48
C ALA A 83 -4.92 -5.78 -16.20
N CYS A 84 -4.70 -5.49 -17.49
CA CYS A 84 -5.74 -4.95 -18.35
C CYS A 84 -6.83 -5.98 -18.68
N ASP A 85 -6.50 -7.27 -18.62
CA ASP A 85 -7.35 -8.38 -19.06
C ASP A 85 -8.49 -8.71 -18.08
N ASP A 86 -8.30 -8.46 -16.79
CA ASP A 86 -9.26 -8.78 -15.73
C ASP A 86 -9.82 -7.56 -14.99
N GLY A 87 -9.50 -6.35 -15.45
CA GLY A 87 -10.00 -5.09 -14.90
C GLY A 87 -9.31 -4.63 -13.61
N SER A 88 -8.27 -5.34 -13.15
CA SER A 88 -7.42 -4.86 -12.05
C SER A 88 -6.42 -3.80 -12.56
N LEU A 89 -6.95 -2.64 -12.97
CA LEU A 89 -6.19 -1.63 -13.73
C LEU A 89 -5.38 -0.70 -12.83
N SER A 90 -5.95 -0.32 -11.69
CA SER A 90 -5.53 0.82 -10.88
C SER A 90 -5.82 0.58 -9.41
N LEU A 91 -5.41 1.53 -8.57
CA LEU A 91 -5.77 1.57 -7.16
C LEU A 91 -6.24 2.99 -6.82
N PRO A 92 -7.44 3.18 -6.24
CA PRO A 92 -7.95 4.50 -5.90
C PRO A 92 -7.02 5.27 -4.97
N GLU A 93 -7.21 6.59 -4.89
CA GLU A 93 -6.45 7.45 -3.98
C GLU A 93 -6.58 6.99 -2.52
N HIS A 94 -5.44 6.90 -1.83
CA HIS A 94 -5.36 6.49 -0.44
C HIS A 94 -4.06 6.97 0.20
N SER A 95 -3.93 6.67 1.50
CA SER A 95 -2.68 6.74 2.25
C SER A 95 -2.43 5.39 2.89
N ASP A 96 -1.17 5.01 2.99
CA ASP A 96 -0.78 3.74 3.59
C ASP A 96 -0.72 3.85 5.11
N THR A 97 -1.13 2.76 5.77
CA THR A 97 -0.88 2.55 7.19
C THR A 97 0.54 2.01 7.37
N SER A 98 1.53 2.85 7.07
CA SER A 98 2.96 2.59 7.19
C SER A 98 3.70 3.88 7.55
N LEU A 99 4.95 3.79 8.02
CA LEU A 99 5.81 4.97 8.11
C LEU A 99 6.40 5.29 6.73
N LEU A 100 6.93 4.26 6.09
CA LEU A 100 7.51 4.31 4.75
C LEU A 100 6.90 3.20 3.91
N SER A 101 6.60 3.54 2.67
CA SER A 101 6.17 2.59 1.66
C SER A 101 7.20 2.52 0.55
N VAL A 102 7.37 1.33 -0.01
CA VAL A 102 8.23 1.09 -1.17
C VAL A 102 7.47 0.32 -2.21
N THR A 103 7.46 0.81 -3.45
CA THR A 103 7.06 0.03 -4.62
C THR A 103 8.31 -0.31 -5.43
N LEU A 104 8.46 -1.56 -5.83
CA LEU A 104 9.58 -2.05 -6.64
C LEU A 104 9.05 -2.74 -7.88
N ALA A 105 9.49 -2.30 -9.05
CA ALA A 105 9.04 -2.84 -10.33
C ALA A 105 9.67 -4.23 -10.61
N LEU A 106 8.84 -5.25 -10.82
CA LEU A 106 9.30 -6.64 -11.01
C LEU A 106 9.32 -7.06 -12.48
N ASN A 107 8.68 -6.31 -13.38
CA ASN A 107 8.69 -6.54 -14.81
C ASN A 107 8.80 -5.23 -15.60
N SER A 108 8.98 -5.31 -16.92
CA SER A 108 9.40 -4.18 -17.75
C SER A 108 8.22 -3.44 -18.38
N ALA A 109 8.23 -2.11 -18.26
CA ALA A 109 7.41 -1.24 -19.07
C ALA A 109 7.72 -1.44 -20.57
N CYS A 110 6.73 -1.18 -21.42
CA CYS A 110 6.70 -1.35 -22.88
C CYS A 110 6.76 -2.80 -23.38
N ALA A 111 7.52 -3.68 -22.72
CA ALA A 111 7.60 -5.10 -23.08
C ALA A 111 6.43 -5.90 -22.48
N ASP A 112 6.15 -5.71 -21.18
CA ASP A 112 5.14 -6.48 -20.46
C ASP A 112 3.84 -5.69 -20.24
N PHE A 113 3.92 -4.36 -20.16
CA PHE A 113 2.77 -3.47 -19.94
C PHE A 113 2.96 -2.05 -20.49
N GLU A 114 1.85 -1.30 -20.62
CA GLU A 114 1.83 0.15 -20.86
C GLU A 114 0.96 0.87 -19.82
N GLY A 115 1.24 2.16 -19.59
CA GLY A 115 0.66 2.92 -18.47
C GLY A 115 1.28 2.51 -17.13
N GLY A 116 0.51 2.62 -16.06
CA GLY A 116 0.99 2.29 -14.71
C GLY A 116 1.77 3.43 -14.04
N GLY A 117 2.34 3.10 -12.88
CA GLY A 117 3.07 4.03 -12.03
C GLY A 117 2.34 4.29 -10.72
N THR A 118 2.90 5.20 -9.92
CA THR A 118 2.30 5.68 -8.68
C THR A 118 2.07 7.18 -8.80
N TRP A 119 0.81 7.59 -8.76
CA TRP A 119 0.43 9.00 -8.78
C TRP A 119 0.54 9.58 -7.37
N PHE A 120 1.13 10.78 -7.25
CA PHE A 120 1.26 11.50 -5.99
C PHE A 120 0.63 12.88 -6.08
N GLU A 121 -0.29 13.17 -5.16
CA GLU A 121 -0.97 14.47 -5.06
C GLU A 121 0.03 15.60 -4.81
N ALA A 122 0.97 15.39 -3.87
CA ALA A 122 1.92 16.42 -3.44
C ALA A 122 2.92 16.87 -4.52
N LEU A 123 2.98 16.17 -5.66
CA LEU A 123 3.85 16.53 -6.78
C LEU A 123 3.15 17.43 -7.83
N GLY A 124 1.86 17.72 -7.63
CA GLY A 124 1.12 18.70 -8.42
C GLY A 124 1.46 20.15 -8.09
N GLU A 125 0.87 21.08 -8.84
CA GLU A 125 0.99 22.50 -8.54
C GLU A 125 0.18 22.85 -7.28
N ALA A 126 0.74 23.69 -6.41
CA ALA A 126 0.09 24.08 -5.17
C ALA A 126 -1.26 24.77 -5.44
N GLY A 127 -2.33 24.23 -4.87
CA GLY A 127 -3.70 24.73 -5.08
C GLY A 127 -4.41 24.16 -6.30
N SER A 128 -3.77 23.25 -7.04
CA SER A 128 -4.42 22.43 -8.06
C SER A 128 -4.90 21.10 -7.47
N ASN A 129 -5.86 20.44 -8.13
CA ASN A 129 -6.20 19.03 -7.89
C ASN A 129 -5.37 18.09 -8.79
N GLU A 130 -4.27 18.60 -9.34
CA GLU A 130 -3.37 17.80 -10.19
C GLU A 130 -2.33 17.12 -9.31
N GLY A 131 -1.79 16.01 -9.78
CA GLY A 131 -0.63 15.35 -9.17
C GLY A 131 0.26 14.80 -10.27
N ARG A 132 1.34 14.10 -9.90
CA ARG A 132 2.27 13.53 -10.89
C ARG A 132 2.47 12.04 -10.69
N VAL A 133 2.55 11.33 -11.80
CA VAL A 133 2.91 9.92 -11.83
C VAL A 133 4.42 9.79 -11.76
N VAL A 134 4.88 8.99 -10.81
CA VAL A 134 6.26 8.52 -10.72
C VAL A 134 6.25 7.03 -11.02
N ASP A 135 7.11 6.60 -11.92
CA ASP A 135 7.32 5.20 -12.24
C ASP A 135 8.79 4.83 -12.14
N ALA A 136 9.05 3.53 -12.02
CA ALA A 136 10.38 2.96 -11.87
C ALA A 136 10.64 1.88 -12.92
N ALA A 137 11.84 1.88 -13.48
CA ALA A 137 12.29 0.80 -14.34
C ALA A 137 12.37 -0.53 -13.57
N VAL A 138 12.33 -1.66 -14.30
CA VAL A 138 12.46 -2.99 -13.70
C VAL A 138 13.69 -3.08 -12.78
N GLY A 139 13.49 -3.57 -11.57
CA GLY A 139 14.53 -3.65 -10.53
C GLY A 139 14.80 -2.35 -9.77
N HIS A 140 14.17 -1.24 -10.13
CA HIS A 140 14.22 0.01 -9.35
C HIS A 140 13.01 0.14 -8.43
N ALA A 141 13.14 1.03 -7.44
CA ALA A 141 12.13 1.27 -6.43
C ALA A 141 11.78 2.74 -6.27
N VAL A 142 10.52 3.02 -5.94
CA VAL A 142 10.04 4.31 -5.44
C VAL A 142 9.78 4.16 -3.95
N ALA A 143 10.39 5.01 -3.14
CA ALA A 143 10.19 5.03 -1.69
C ALA A 143 9.57 6.37 -1.28
N PHE A 144 8.57 6.32 -0.41
CA PHE A 144 7.81 7.49 0.02
C PHE A 144 7.27 7.32 1.44
N ALA A 145 6.83 8.42 2.05
CA ALA A 145 6.17 8.38 3.35
C ALA A 145 4.78 7.75 3.22
N GLY A 146 4.46 6.77 4.07
CA GLY A 146 3.16 6.08 4.02
C GLY A 146 1.93 7.02 4.04
N PRO A 147 1.92 8.07 4.88
CA PRO A 147 0.81 9.03 4.93
C PRO A 147 0.61 9.85 3.64
N LEU A 148 1.58 9.87 2.73
CA LEU A 148 1.49 10.64 1.49
C LEU A 148 0.33 10.13 0.63
N ARG A 149 -0.61 11.02 0.28
CA ARG A 149 -1.74 10.66 -0.59
C ARG A 149 -1.25 10.28 -1.98
N HIS A 150 -1.64 9.10 -2.42
CA HIS A 150 -1.21 8.53 -3.68
C HIS A 150 -2.25 7.55 -4.26
N ALA A 151 -2.08 7.18 -5.53
CA ALA A 151 -2.93 6.23 -6.24
C ALA A 151 -2.08 5.31 -7.13
N GLY A 152 -2.59 4.11 -7.40
CA GLY A 152 -2.03 3.22 -8.42
C GLY A 152 -2.51 3.69 -9.78
N PHE A 153 -1.62 4.26 -10.60
CA PHE A 153 -2.01 4.83 -11.88
C PHE A 153 -2.39 3.72 -12.88
N PRO A 154 -3.43 3.88 -13.72
CA PRO A 154 -3.98 2.79 -14.52
C PRO A 154 -2.97 2.17 -15.51
N VAL A 155 -2.91 0.84 -15.52
CA VAL A 155 -2.33 0.08 -16.62
C VAL A 155 -3.31 0.09 -17.79
N THR A 156 -2.80 0.39 -19.00
CA THR A 156 -3.61 0.51 -20.22
C THR A 156 -3.41 -0.65 -21.18
N ARG A 157 -2.34 -1.44 -21.00
CA ARG A 157 -2.09 -2.68 -21.73
C ARG A 157 -1.25 -3.64 -20.90
N GLY A 158 -1.47 -4.94 -21.07
CA GLY A 158 -0.63 -5.99 -20.49
C GLY A 158 -0.78 -6.11 -18.98
N THR A 159 0.28 -6.57 -18.33
CA THR A 159 0.29 -6.90 -16.89
C THR A 159 1.49 -6.27 -16.21
N ARG A 160 1.27 -5.46 -15.19
CA ARG A 160 2.30 -4.84 -14.35
C ARG A 160 2.39 -5.58 -13.03
N ILE A 161 3.60 -5.96 -12.64
CA ILE A 161 3.85 -6.67 -11.39
C ILE A 161 4.82 -5.85 -10.53
N ILE A 162 4.44 -5.58 -9.28
CA ILE A 162 5.27 -4.83 -8.34
C ILE A 162 5.37 -5.57 -7.00
N LEU A 163 6.50 -5.41 -6.32
CA LEU A 163 6.62 -5.68 -4.90
C LEU A 163 6.27 -4.41 -4.14
N VAL A 164 5.37 -4.53 -3.16
CA VAL A 164 5.03 -3.46 -2.22
C VAL A 164 5.52 -3.85 -0.84
N LEU A 165 6.15 -2.89 -0.16
CA LEU A 165 6.62 -3.03 1.22
C LEU A 165 6.03 -1.92 2.07
N PHE A 166 5.31 -2.29 3.11
CA PHE A 166 4.91 -1.39 4.18
C PHE A 166 5.89 -1.54 5.33
N LEU A 167 6.51 -0.44 5.73
CA LEU A 167 7.64 -0.43 6.66
C LEU A 167 7.36 0.50 7.84
N TYR A 168 7.86 0.10 9.00
CA TYR A 168 7.91 0.93 10.20
C TYR A 168 9.34 1.06 10.71
N ALA A 169 9.58 2.06 11.55
CA ALA A 169 10.83 2.22 12.28
C ALA A 169 10.63 1.78 13.73
N GLU A 170 11.42 0.80 14.16
CA GLU A 170 11.45 0.34 15.54
C GLU A 170 11.79 1.51 16.49
N GLY A 171 10.99 1.71 17.53
CA GLY A 171 11.17 2.80 18.50
C GLY A 171 10.87 4.20 17.95
N PHE A 172 10.13 4.32 16.84
CA PHE A 172 9.62 5.61 16.39
C PHE A 172 8.50 6.10 17.31
N SER A 173 8.54 7.38 17.70
CA SER A 173 7.60 7.96 18.67
C SER A 173 6.24 8.28 18.05
N TYR A 174 5.49 7.24 17.62
CA TYR A 174 4.13 7.41 17.09
C TYR A 174 3.18 8.05 18.12
N GLY A 175 3.30 7.64 19.39
CA GLY A 175 2.38 8.02 20.46
C GLY A 175 2.37 9.52 20.76
N ASP A 176 3.55 10.14 20.83
CA ASP A 176 3.68 11.56 21.16
C ASP A 176 3.10 12.44 20.05
N LEU A 177 3.39 12.10 18.79
CA LEU A 177 2.86 12.82 17.63
C LEU A 177 1.33 12.65 17.49
N LEU A 178 0.80 11.46 17.77
CA LEU A 178 -0.65 11.25 17.80
C LEU A 178 -1.31 12.04 18.93
N ALA A 179 -0.70 12.05 20.13
CA ALA A 179 -1.22 12.78 21.26
C ALA A 179 -1.26 14.29 20.97
N ASP A 180 -0.19 14.84 20.39
CA ASP A 180 -0.13 16.24 19.97
C ASP A 180 -1.18 16.57 18.91
N TYR A 181 -1.38 15.69 17.92
CA TYR A 181 -2.42 15.85 16.90
C TYR A 181 -3.83 15.82 17.53
N GLN A 182 -4.09 14.86 18.43
CA GLN A 182 -5.38 14.74 19.14
C GLN A 182 -5.65 15.97 20.01
N MET A 183 -4.64 16.47 20.73
CA MET A 183 -4.74 17.69 21.54
C MET A 183 -4.99 18.92 20.68
N SER A 184 -4.30 19.06 19.55
CA SER A 184 -4.42 20.23 18.65
C SER A 184 -5.70 20.25 17.81
N HIS A 185 -6.26 19.09 17.47
CA HIS A 185 -7.44 18.95 16.61
C HIS A 185 -8.69 18.43 17.33
N GLY A 186 -8.65 18.34 18.67
CA GLY A 186 -9.82 18.05 19.51
C GLY A 186 -10.40 16.64 19.40
N TYR A 187 -9.61 15.66 18.98
CA TYR A 187 -10.09 14.28 18.84
C TYR A 187 -10.06 13.55 20.20
N ASN A 188 -11.21 13.51 20.88
CA ASN A 188 -11.37 12.76 22.13
C ASN A 188 -11.42 11.23 21.85
N ALA A 189 -10.26 10.57 21.94
CA ALA A 189 -10.11 9.13 21.76
C ALA A 189 -11.00 8.27 22.71
N ALA A 190 -11.50 8.85 23.80
CA ALA A 190 -12.42 8.22 24.75
C ALA A 190 -13.74 7.70 24.11
N ARG A 191 -14.08 8.11 22.88
CA ARG A 191 -15.33 7.72 22.23
C ARG A 191 -15.23 6.51 21.29
N SER A 192 -14.03 6.01 20.98
CA SER A 192 -13.84 4.87 20.04
C SER A 192 -13.41 3.55 20.68
N LEU A 193 -13.07 3.56 21.98
CA LEU A 193 -12.76 2.34 22.75
C LEU A 193 -13.96 1.83 23.56
N ALA A 194 -15.17 2.31 23.28
CA ALA A 194 -16.38 1.68 23.79
C ALA A 194 -16.48 0.27 23.17
N ARG A 195 -15.98 -0.70 23.94
CA ARG A 195 -16.18 -2.15 23.87
C ARG A 195 -17.31 -2.50 22.89
N ALA A 196 -16.98 -3.15 21.78
CA ALA A 196 -17.98 -3.84 20.98
C ALA A 196 -18.80 -4.72 21.94
N PRO A 197 -20.12 -4.53 22.06
CA PRO A 197 -20.93 -5.42 22.88
C PRO A 197 -20.83 -6.83 22.29
N ASP A 198 -20.70 -7.81 23.17
CA ASP A 198 -20.65 -9.23 22.83
C ASP A 198 -21.77 -9.58 21.84
N ALA A 199 -21.41 -10.35 20.82
CA ALA A 199 -22.35 -10.94 19.90
C ALA A 199 -23.28 -11.90 20.66
N ALA A 200 -24.41 -11.38 21.09
CA ALA A 200 -25.54 -12.15 21.58
C ALA A 200 -26.83 -11.57 20.98
N GLU A 201 -27.65 -12.50 20.47
CA GLU A 201 -29.06 -12.36 20.10
C GLU A 201 -29.35 -11.85 18.67
N CYS A 202 -29.30 -12.81 17.75
CA CYS A 202 -30.23 -12.89 16.63
C CYS A 202 -31.68 -12.86 17.13
N ALA A 203 -32.46 -11.83 16.80
CA ALA A 203 -33.91 -11.93 16.58
C ALA A 203 -34.50 -10.62 16.01
N GLY A 204 -35.24 -10.75 14.89
CA GLY A 204 -36.46 -9.96 14.68
C GLY A 204 -36.40 -8.78 13.70
N GLY A 205 -36.74 -9.06 12.43
CA GLY A 205 -37.84 -8.43 11.67
C GLY A 205 -37.88 -6.91 11.42
N GLY A 206 -38.13 -6.54 10.17
CA GLY A 206 -38.85 -5.29 9.83
C GLY A 206 -38.26 -4.47 8.68
N GLU A 207 -39.07 -4.27 7.66
CA GLU A 207 -38.82 -3.65 6.35
C GLU A 207 -38.47 -2.15 6.33
N ASP A 208 -37.67 -1.81 5.31
CA ASP A 208 -37.77 -0.69 4.33
C ASP A 208 -37.63 0.79 4.79
N CYS A 209 -36.61 1.49 4.24
CA CYS A 209 -36.80 2.58 3.27
C CYS A 209 -35.49 3.39 3.05
N GLN A 210 -34.90 3.20 1.86
CA GLN A 210 -34.12 4.15 1.04
C GLN A 210 -33.34 5.30 1.69
N LYS A 211 -31.99 5.24 1.58
CA LYS A 211 -31.18 6.39 1.16
C LYS A 211 -30.12 5.95 0.14
N THR A 212 -30.14 6.65 -0.97
CA THR A 212 -29.48 6.42 -2.25
C THR A 212 -27.96 6.52 -2.20
N ARG A 213 -27.29 5.64 -2.96
CA ARG A 213 -25.88 5.78 -3.37
C ARG A 213 -25.75 6.90 -4.42
N PRO A 214 -24.54 7.43 -4.64
CA PRO A 214 -24.06 7.66 -5.99
C PRO A 214 -23.04 6.58 -6.34
N SER A 215 -23.41 5.73 -7.30
CA SER A 215 -22.55 4.80 -8.03
C SER A 215 -21.63 5.60 -8.96
N GLY A 216 -20.32 5.33 -8.88
CA GLY A 216 -19.28 5.95 -9.71
C GLY A 216 -19.20 5.33 -11.12
N ASP A 217 -20.33 5.28 -11.82
CA ASP A 217 -20.38 4.93 -13.24
C ASP A 217 -20.58 6.22 -14.04
N ALA A 218 -19.49 6.95 -14.29
CA ALA A 218 -19.44 7.99 -15.30
C ALA A 218 -18.08 7.95 -16.00
N GLU A 219 -18.12 7.75 -17.32
CA GLU A 219 -16.96 7.85 -18.20
C GLU A 219 -16.23 9.19 -18.01
N GLY A 220 -14.91 9.13 -17.81
CA GLY A 220 -14.03 10.31 -17.87
C GLY A 220 -13.74 11.01 -16.54
N GLY A 221 -13.37 10.27 -15.49
CA GLY A 221 -12.84 10.83 -14.25
C GLY A 221 -11.73 9.97 -13.65
N PHE A 222 -10.50 10.22 -14.12
CA PHE A 222 -9.18 9.70 -13.71
C PHE A 222 -8.97 8.17 -13.68
#